data_AF-A0A317FB72-F1
#
_entry.id   AF-A0A317FB72-F1
#
_cell.length_a   1.000
_cell.length_b   1.000
_cell.length_c   1.000
_cell.angle_alpha   90.00
_cell.angle_beta   90.00
_cell.angle_gamma   90.00
#
_symmetry.space_group_name_H-M   'P 1'
#
loop_
_entity.id
_entity.type
_entity.pdbx_description
1 polymer ?
#
loop_
_entity_poly.entity_id
_entity_poly.type
_entity_poly.pdbx_seq_one_letter_code
_entity_poly.pdbx_strand_id
1 'polypeptide(L)'
;MRPVTVKELEAAEKITSPYVSRVLRLTLLAPGIVEAILDGRQPEGMTLPGLMEPLPLVWEAQRKTVSGRTRCGWRLRAPSTSVRACRLRVPG
;
A
#
# COMPACT_ATOMS: atom_id res chain seq x y z
N MET A 1 12.31 -3.76 29.54
CA MET A 1 12.07 -2.76 28.48
C MET A 1 10.60 -2.39 28.51
N ARG A 2 10.26 -1.09 28.63
CA ARG A 2 8.85 -0.64 28.70
C ARG A 2 8.34 -0.39 27.27
N PRO A 3 7.17 -0.92 26.88
CA PRO A 3 6.59 -0.63 25.57
C PRO A 3 6.15 0.82 25.51
N VAL A 4 6.43 1.49 24.39
CA VAL A 4 5.96 2.85 24.13
C VAL A 4 4.49 2.79 23.74
N THR A 5 3.66 3.61 24.38
CA THR A 5 2.22 3.67 24.08
C THR A 5 1.94 4.66 22.93
N VAL A 6 0.79 4.49 22.26
CA VAL A 6 0.39 5.39 21.18
C VAL A 6 0.32 6.86 21.67
N LYS A 7 -0.17 7.09 22.89
CA LYS A 7 -0.22 8.43 23.51
C LYS A 7 1.15 9.06 23.72
N GLU A 8 2.16 8.26 24.06
CA GLU A 8 3.53 8.75 24.22
C GLU A 8 4.13 9.13 22.87
N LEU A 9 3.80 8.40 21.80
CA LEU A 9 4.22 8.74 20.44
C LEU A 9 3.53 10.02 19.92
N GLU A 10 2.24 10.19 20.22
CA GLU A 10 1.50 11.42 19.90
C GLU A 10 2.12 12.66 20.57
N ALA A 11 2.52 12.54 21.84
CA ALA A 11 3.12 13.63 22.60
C ALA A 11 4.50 14.04 22.03
N ALA A 12 5.28 13.07 21.55
CA ALA A 12 6.61 13.32 20.98
C ALA A 12 6.53 13.92 19.57
N GLU A 13 5.70 13.36 18.69
CA GLU A 13 5.67 13.69 17.26
C GLU A 13 4.62 14.76 16.89
N LYS A 14 3.73 15.13 17.83
CA LYS A 14 2.57 16.03 17.59
C LYS A 14 1.61 15.53 16.51
N ILE A 15 1.51 14.21 16.37
CA ILE A 15 0.63 13.52 15.42
C ILE A 15 -0.60 13.01 16.17
N THR A 16 -1.76 12.96 15.52
CA THR A 16 -3.01 12.48 16.15
C THR A 16 -3.08 10.94 16.24
N SER A 17 -3.67 10.42 17.32
CA SER A 17 -3.91 8.98 17.54
C SER A 17 -4.44 8.19 16.34
N PRO A 18 -5.46 8.69 15.61
CA PRO A 18 -6.01 7.99 14.46
C PRO A 18 -5.02 7.91 13.30
N TYR A 19 -4.18 8.93 13.13
CA TYR A 19 -3.17 8.94 12.08
C TYR A 19 -2.04 7.96 12.40
N VAL A 20 -1.51 7.98 13.63
CA VAL A 20 -0.50 7.00 14.08
C VAL A 20 -1.00 5.58 13.86
N SER A 21 -2.24 5.30 14.25
CA SER A 21 -2.84 3.97 14.08
C SER A 21 -2.97 3.57 12.61
N ARG A 22 -3.32 4.50 11.71
CA ARG A 22 -3.37 4.24 10.26
C ARG A 22 -1.99 3.96 9.68
N VAL A 23 -0.96 4.71 10.10
CA VAL A 23 0.42 4.49 9.65
C VAL A 23 0.96 3.16 10.16
N LEU A 24 0.75 2.82 11.43
CA LEU A 24 1.17 1.52 11.99
C LEU A 24 0.50 0.35 11.25
N ARG A 25 -0.75 0.49 10.79
CA ARG A 25 -1.41 -0.53 9.98
C ARG A 25 -0.74 -0.79 8.63
N LEU A 26 -0.06 0.19 8.04
CA LEU A 26 0.69 0.00 6.79
C LEU A 26 1.86 -0.97 6.96
N THR A 27 2.37 -1.15 8.19
CA THR A 27 3.39 -2.18 8.48
C THR A 27 2.85 -3.61 8.39
N LEU A 28 1.53 -3.79 8.42
CA LEU A 28 0.86 -5.10 8.31
C LEU A 28 0.54 -5.50 6.88
N LEU A 29 1.05 -4.75 5.90
CA LEU A 29 0.91 -5.09 4.48
C LEU A 29 1.64 -6.40 4.17
N ALA A 30 1.08 -7.17 3.25
CA ALA A 30 1.72 -8.37 2.74
C ALA A 30 3.10 -8.01 2.16
N PRO A 31 4.16 -8.81 2.42
CA PRO A 31 5.52 -8.50 2.00
C PRO A 31 5.65 -8.25 0.49
N GLY A 32 4.95 -9.03 -0.34
CA GLY A 32 4.95 -8.82 -1.79
C GLY A 32 4.32 -7.49 -2.26
N ILE A 33 3.48 -6.86 -1.44
CA ILE A 33 2.97 -5.50 -1.70
C ILE A 33 4.04 -4.47 -1.38
N VAL A 34 4.72 -4.61 -0.23
CA VAL A 34 5.80 -3.72 0.19
C VAL A 34 6.95 -3.77 -0.81
N GLU A 35 7.35 -4.96 -1.24
CA GLU A 35 8.36 -5.16 -2.29
C GLU A 35 7.93 -4.49 -3.60
N ALA A 36 6.67 -4.65 -4.03
CA ALA A 36 6.17 -3.99 -5.23
C ALA A 36 6.21 -2.46 -5.10
N ILE A 37 5.97 -1.90 -3.90
CA ILE A 37 6.07 -0.47 -3.65
C ILE A 37 7.52 0.00 -3.72
N LEU A 38 8.43 -0.69 -3.03
CA LEU A 38 9.85 -0.35 -3.00
C LEU A 38 10.49 -0.46 -4.40
N ASP A 39 10.05 -1.41 -5.21
CA ASP A 39 10.50 -1.59 -6.59
C ASP A 39 9.82 -0.62 -7.58
N GLY A 40 8.86 0.21 -7.14
CA GLY A 40 8.05 1.05 -8.02
C GLY A 40 7.14 0.26 -8.98
N ARG A 41 6.91 -1.02 -8.71
CA ARG A 41 6.03 -1.93 -9.45
C ARG A 41 4.59 -1.90 -8.95
N GLN A 42 4.27 -1.00 -8.01
CA GLN A 42 2.92 -0.77 -7.56
C GLN A 42 2.03 -0.30 -8.72
N PRO A 43 0.75 -0.69 -8.75
CA PRO A 43 -0.17 -0.25 -9.79
C PRO A 43 -0.39 1.27 -9.78
N GLU A 44 -0.69 1.83 -10.95
CA GLU A 44 -0.99 3.27 -11.11
C GLU A 44 -2.18 3.77 -10.26
N GLY A 45 -3.09 2.88 -9.84
CA GLY A 45 -4.21 3.19 -8.95
C GLY A 45 -3.93 3.02 -7.46
N MET A 46 -2.73 2.55 -7.08
CA MET A 46 -2.36 2.30 -5.70
C MET A 46 -1.79 3.58 -5.09
N THR A 47 -2.64 4.32 -4.38
CA THR A 47 -2.29 5.57 -3.72
C THR A 47 -2.22 5.41 -2.20
N LEU A 48 -1.43 6.27 -1.55
CA LEU A 48 -1.35 6.29 -0.09
C LEU A 48 -2.72 6.48 0.58
N PRO A 49 -3.61 7.41 0.15
CA PRO A 49 -4.97 7.49 0.69
C PRO A 49 -5.75 6.17 0.58
N GLY A 50 -5.59 5.45 -0.53
CA GLY A 50 -6.22 4.14 -0.71
C GLY A 50 -5.69 3.06 0.25
N LEU A 51 -4.42 3.17 0.68
CA LEU A 51 -3.80 2.27 1.66
C LEU A 51 -4.10 2.66 3.11
N MET A 52 -4.47 3.92 3.37
CA MET A 52 -4.89 4.37 4.69
C MET A 52 -6.32 3.93 5.03
N GLU A 53 -7.09 3.44 4.05
CA GLU A 53 -8.38 2.80 4.27
C GLU A 53 -8.23 1.43 4.95
N PRO A 54 -9.28 0.93 5.65
CA PRO A 54 -9.24 -0.40 6.24
C PRO A 54 -8.91 -1.49 5.21
N LEU A 55 -7.86 -2.25 5.50
CA LEU A 55 -7.43 -3.41 4.73
C LEU A 55 -7.74 -4.70 5.51
N PRO A 56 -8.04 -5.81 4.82
CA PRO A 56 -8.17 -7.09 5.48
C PRO A 56 -6.84 -7.50 6.14
N LEU A 57 -6.89 -8.21 7.27
CA LEU A 57 -5.67 -8.66 7.95
C LEU A 57 -4.99 -9.81 7.19
N VAL A 58 -5.77 -10.65 6.50
CA VAL A 58 -5.25 -11.80 5.75
C VAL A 58 -4.58 -11.34 4.46
N TRP A 59 -3.31 -11.67 4.29
CA TRP A 59 -2.50 -11.24 3.14
C TRP A 59 -3.07 -11.63 1.78
N GLU A 60 -3.67 -12.82 1.64
CA GLU A 60 -4.33 -13.21 0.38
C GLU A 60 -5.50 -12.28 0.03
N ALA A 61 -6.28 -11.89 1.04
CA ALA A 61 -7.36 -10.94 0.86
C ALA A 61 -6.80 -9.53 0.55
N GLN A 62 -5.70 -9.12 1.19
CA GLN A 62 -5.04 -7.84 0.89
C GLN A 62 -4.61 -7.76 -0.57
N ARG A 63 -3.97 -8.81 -1.09
CA ARG A 63 -3.54 -8.90 -2.48
C ARG A 63 -4.72 -8.74 -3.43
N LYS A 64 -5.85 -9.41 -3.15
CA LYS A 64 -7.09 -9.29 -3.93
C LYS A 64 -7.66 -7.87 -3.88
N THR A 65 -7.75 -7.25 -2.71
CA THR A 65 -8.30 -5.89 -2.52
C THR A 65 -7.46 -4.84 -3.24
N VAL A 66 -6.14 -4.93 -3.10
CA VAL A 66 -5.18 -4.05 -3.77
C VAL A 66 -5.16 -4.28 -5.28
N SER A 67 -5.39 -5.51 -5.73
CA SER A 67 -5.52 -5.83 -7.17
C SER A 67 -6.88 -5.53 -7.79
N GLY A 68 -7.92 -5.41 -6.98
CA GLY A 68 -9.28 -5.07 -7.43
C GLY A 68 -9.55 -3.57 -7.45
N ARG A 69 -8.80 -2.78 -6.66
CA ARG A 69 -8.90 -1.31 -6.64
C ARG A 69 -8.23 -0.64 -7.86
N THR A 70 -7.63 -1.44 -8.73
CA THR A 70 -6.97 -1.02 -9.96
C THR A 70 -7.86 -1.28 -11.16
N ARG A 71 -8.10 -0.24 -11.99
CA ARG A 71 -8.71 -0.42 -13.32
C ARG A 71 -7.83 -1.22 -14.30
N CYS A 72 -6.59 -1.55 -13.94
CA CYS A 72 -5.70 -2.38 -14.75
C CYS A 72 -4.99 -3.41 -13.84
N GLY A 73 -5.21 -4.70 -14.14
CA GLY A 73 -4.87 -5.82 -13.26
C GLY A 73 -3.38 -6.05 -13.03
N TRP A 74 -3.08 -6.53 -11.83
CA TRP A 74 -1.79 -7.08 -11.42
C TRP A 74 -1.45 -8.29 -12.29
N ARG A 75 -0.82 -8.05 -13.45
CA ARG A 75 -0.21 -9.13 -14.22
C ARG A 75 1.12 -9.44 -13.57
N LEU A 76 1.18 -10.53 -12.79
CA LEU A 76 2.43 -11.19 -12.40
C LEU A 76 3.27 -11.35 -13.67
N ARG A 77 4.32 -10.52 -13.81
CA ARG A 77 5.30 -10.66 -14.89
C ARG A 77 6.62 -11.08 -14.25
N ALA A 78 7.09 -12.25 -14.68
CA ALA A 78 8.42 -12.80 -14.45
C ALA A 78 9.53 -11.80 -14.87
N PRO A 79 10.78 -11.99 -14.42
CA PRO A 79 11.83 -10.99 -14.58
C PRO A 79 12.32 -10.90 -16.02
N SER A 80 12.95 -9.76 -16.34
CA SER A 80 13.71 -9.43 -17.55
C SER A 80 13.01 -8.53 -18.56
N THR A 81 13.47 -7.27 -18.56
CA THR A 81 13.67 -6.38 -19.70
C THR A 81 12.53 -6.24 -20.71
N SER A 82 11.73 -5.16 -20.59
CA SER A 82 11.40 -4.25 -21.69
C SER A 82 10.42 -3.18 -21.19
N VAL A 83 10.91 -1.98 -20.98
CA VAL A 83 10.08 -0.78 -20.80
C VAL A 83 9.42 -0.50 -22.15
N ARG A 84 8.12 -0.75 -22.28
CA ARG A 84 7.31 -0.11 -23.33
C ARG A 84 5.81 -0.07 -23.00
N ALA A 85 5.40 1.17 -22.69
CA ALA A 85 4.15 1.86 -23.03
C ALA A 85 2.83 1.38 -22.41
N CYS A 86 2.48 2.00 -21.28
CA CYS A 86 1.08 2.31 -20.95
C CYS A 86 0.56 3.29 -22.02
N ARG A 87 -0.21 2.80 -23.00
CA ARG A 87 -0.88 3.64 -24.00
C ARG A 87 -2.09 4.27 -23.32
N LEU A 88 -1.94 5.53 -22.90
CA LEU A 88 -3.05 6.36 -22.42
C LEU A 88 -4.14 6.41 -23.49
N ARG A 89 -5.34 5.93 -23.17
CA ARG A 89 -6.59 6.25 -23.88
C ARG A 89 -7.40 7.14 -22.96
N VAL A 90 -7.40 8.44 -23.26
CA VAL A 90 -8.27 9.46 -22.66
C VAL A 90 -9.66 9.32 -23.28
N PRO A 91 -10.76 9.21 -22.51
CA PRO A 91 -12.10 9.37 -23.06
C PRO A 91 -12.44 10.86 -23.14
N GLY A 92 -13.09 11.26 -24.24
CA GLY A 92 -13.68 12.59 -24.42
C GLY A 92 -14.94 12.80 -23.60
#